data_AF-A0A0W0FRS0-F1
#
_entry.id   AF-A0A0W0FRS0-F1
#
_cell.length_a   1.000
_cell.length_b   1.000
_cell.length_c   1.000
_cell.angle_alpha   90.00
_cell.angle_beta   90.00
_cell.angle_gamma   90.00
#
_symmetry.space_group_name_H-M   'P 1'
#
loop_
_entity.id
_entity.type
_entity.pdbx_description
1 polymer ?
#
loop_
_entity_poly.entity_id
_entity_poly.type
_entity_poly.pdbx_seq_one_letter_code
_entity_poly.pdbx_strand_id
1 'polypeptide(L)' 'MAHPRTDLNNHLQRLGRTAQWTDSVSGPKQAPTWTSTVYIDGMAYGSGQANTKGAAQDLAAQQALDTLQRTS' A
#
# COMPACT_ATOMS: atom_id res chain seq x y z
N MET A 1 -5.19 -16.28 5.19
CA MET A 1 -5.23 -14.81 5.28
C MET A 1 -4.24 -14.28 4.26
N ALA A 2 -4.67 -13.48 3.30
CA ALA A 2 -3.73 -12.77 2.44
C ALA A 2 -3.03 -11.71 3.29
N HIS A 3 -1.72 -11.55 3.17
CA HIS A 3 -0.94 -10.53 3.88
C HIS A 3 -0.25 -9.62 2.87
N PRO A 4 -0.99 -8.78 2.12
CA PRO A 4 -0.46 -8.04 0.98
C PRO A 4 0.75 -7.19 1.36
N ARG A 5 0.72 -6.58 2.55
CA ARG A 5 1.84 -5.79 3.08
C ARG A 5 3.09 -6.63 3.34
N THR A 6 2.92 -7.83 3.92
CA THR A 6 4.04 -8.73 4.20
C THR A 6 4.60 -9.29 2.90
N ASP A 7 3.74 -9.67 1.96
CA ASP A 7 4.15 -10.19 0.65
C ASP A 7 4.91 -9.12 -0.15
N LEU A 8 4.41 -7.87 -0.16
CA LEU A 8 5.10 -6.73 -0.76
C LEU A 8 6.46 -6.49 -0.09
N ASN A 9 6.51 -6.45 1.24
CA ASN A 9 7.76 -6.22 1.95
C ASN A 9 8.80 -7.33 1.66
N ASN A 10 8.39 -8.60 1.67
CA ASN A 10 9.26 -9.72 1.36
C ASN A 10 9.77 -9.66 -0.09
N HIS A 11 8.92 -9.28 -1.03
CA HIS A 11 9.31 -9.09 -2.43
C HIS A 11 10.36 -7.99 -2.56
N LEU A 12 10.14 -6.83 -1.92
CA LEU A 12 11.07 -5.70 -2.00
C LEU A 12 12.40 -5.95 -1.28
N GLN A 13 12.38 -6.64 -0.13
CA GLN A 13 13.61 -7.02 0.56
C GLN A 13 14.51 -7.89 -0.33
N ARG A 14 13.96 -8.82 -1.12
CA ARG A 14 14.72 -9.62 -2.08
C ARG A 14 15.35 -8.79 -3.20
N LEU A 15 14.75 -7.65 -3.53
CA LEU A 15 15.24 -6.70 -4.53
C LEU A 15 16.16 -5.62 -3.93
N GLY A 16 16.42 -5.66 -2.61
CA GLY A 16 17.18 -4.61 -1.92
C GLY A 16 16.46 -3.26 -1.85
N ARG A 17 15.13 -3.25 -2.01
CA ARG A 17 14.27 -2.06 -2.00
C ARG A 17 13.40 -2.02 -0.74
N THR A 18 12.85 -0.85 -0.46
CA THR A 18 11.90 -0.66 0.65
C THR A 18 10.66 0.09 0.17
N ALA A 19 9.52 -0.20 0.80
CA ALA A 19 8.29 0.53 0.58
C ALA A 19 8.22 1.74 1.51
N GLN A 20 7.91 2.91 0.95
CA GLN A 20 7.53 4.10 1.71
C GLN A 20 6.02 4.28 1.64
N TRP A 21 5.43 4.68 2.76
CA TRP A 21 3.97 4.79 2.90
C TRP A 21 3.60 6.22 3.21
N THR A 22 2.60 6.75 2.50
CA THR A 22 1.95 8.01 2.83
C THR A 22 0.49 7.73 3.14
N ASP A 23 0.09 7.98 4.37
CA ASP A 23 -1.29 7.81 4.82
C ASP A 23 -1.91 9.19 5.08
N SER A 24 -3.10 9.42 4.54
CA SER A 24 -3.92 10.59 4.85
C SER A 24 -5.30 10.14 5.32
N VAL A 25 -5.92 10.94 6.19
CA VAL A 25 -7.28 10.71 6.65
C VAL A 25 -8.10 11.95 6.37
N SER A 26 -9.31 11.74 5.85
CA SER A 26 -10.26 12.79 5.55
C SER A 26 -11.66 12.40 6.02
N GLY A 27 -12.56 13.38 6.09
CA GLY A 27 -13.93 13.15 6.51
C GLY A 27 -14.16 13.22 8.03
N PRO A 28 -15.42 13.04 8.45
CA PRO A 28 -15.82 13.16 9.84
C PRO A 28 -15.27 12.01 10.70
N LYS A 29 -14.99 12.27 11.97
CA LYS A 29 -14.41 11.29 12.91
C LYS A 29 -15.22 9.98 13.03
N GLN A 30 -16.54 10.05 12.81
CA GLN A 30 -17.45 8.91 12.84
C GLN A 30 -17.47 8.06 11.55
N ALA A 31 -16.91 8.58 10.46
CA ALA A 31 -16.78 7.91 9.17
C ALA A 31 -15.50 8.38 8.46
N PRO A 32 -14.31 8.07 9.01
CA PRO A 32 -13.06 8.50 8.41
C PRO A 32 -12.81 7.74 7.11
N THR A 33 -12.29 8.45 6.11
CA THR A 33 -11.75 7.86 4.90
C THR A 33 -10.24 7.92 4.98
N TRP A 34 -9.62 6.77 5.15
CA TRP A 34 -8.17 6.60 5.09
C TRP A 34 -7.77 6.36 3.65
N THR A 35 -6.85 7.19 3.14
CA THR A 35 -6.16 6.96 1.88
C THR A 35 -4.72 6.59 2.20
N SER A 36 -4.23 5.48 1.65
CA SER A 36 -2.84 5.08 1.77
C SER A 36 -2.24 4.91 0.38
N THR A 37 -1.05 5.43 0.17
CA THR A 37 -0.29 5.27 -1.07
C THR A 37 1.07 4.69 -0.74
N VAL A 38 1.46 3.66 -1.47
CA VAL A 38 2.78 3.03 -1.35
C VAL A 38 3.69 3.47 -2.49
N TYR A 39 4.89 3.88 -2.10
CA TYR A 39 5.95 4.35 -2.98
C TYR A 39 7.14 3.40 -2.90
N ILE A 40 7.76 3.12 -4.03
CA ILE A 40 8.94 2.27 -4.14
C ILE A 40 9.92 3.03 -5.03
N ASP A 41 11.12 3.29 -4.53
CA ASP A 41 12.13 4.15 -5.17
C ASP A 41 11.58 5.54 -5.58
N GLY A 42 10.68 6.10 -4.76
CA GLY A 42 10.05 7.40 -5.00
C GLY A 42 8.90 7.41 -6.00
N MET A 43 8.59 6.28 -6.66
CA MET A 43 7.43 6.16 -7.56
C MET A 43 6.23 5.55 -6.85
N ALA A 44 5.02 6.03 -7.12
CA ALA A 44 3.80 5.46 -6.57
C ALA A 44 3.45 4.15 -7.31
N TYR A 45 3.36 3.04 -6.58
CA TYR A 45 3.03 1.72 -7.15
C TYR A 45 1.61 1.26 -6.85
N GLY A 46 0.99 1.81 -5.80
CA GLY A 46 -0.38 1.47 -5.44
C GLY A 46 -1.00 2.47 -4.47
N SER A 47 -2.33 2.59 -4.53
CA SER A 47 -3.10 3.41 -3.61
C SER A 47 -4.39 2.69 -3.20
N GLY A 48 -4.84 2.94 -1.98
CA GLY A 48 -5.98 2.27 -1.40
C GLY A 48 -6.76 3.22 -0.51
N GLN A 49 -8.09 3.09 -0.55
CA GLN A 49 -8.99 3.85 0.31
C GLN A 49 -9.88 2.91 1.11
N ALA A 50 -9.97 3.16 2.41
CA ALA A 50 -10.82 2.38 3.30
C ALA A 50 -11.25 3.19 4.54
N ASN A 51 -12.17 2.62 5.31
CA ASN A 51 -12.59 3.19 6.59
C ASN A 51 -11.55 3.04 7.73
N THR A 52 -10.48 2.28 7.50
CA THR A 52 -9.39 2.09 8.46
C THR A 52 -8.04 2.20 7.76
N LYS A 53 -7.01 2.66 8.49
CA LYS A 53 -5.64 2.75 7.98
C LYS A 53 -5.13 1.40 7.45
N GLY A 54 -5.36 0.33 8.21
CA GLY A 54 -4.89 -1.01 7.85
C GLY A 54 -5.48 -1.52 6.54
N ALA A 55 -6.79 -1.37 6.36
CA ALA A 55 -7.45 -1.77 5.12
C ALA A 55 -7.00 -0.94 3.91
N ALA A 56 -6.78 0.38 4.09
CA ALA A 56 -6.26 1.23 3.05
C ALA A 56 -4.84 0.80 2.62
N GLN A 57 -3.99 0.46 3.58
CA GLN A 57 -2.65 -0.06 3.30
C GLN A 57 -2.66 -1.43 2.64
N ASP A 58 -3.56 -2.33 3.04
CA ASP A 58 -3.69 -3.66 2.42
C ASP A 58 -4.12 -3.54 0.95
N LEU A 59 -5.06 -2.64 0.63
CA LEU A 59 -5.46 -2.33 -0.74
C LEU A 59 -4.31 -1.74 -1.57
N ALA A 60 -3.58 -0.77 -1.02
CA ALA A 60 -2.43 -0.16 -1.68
C ALA A 60 -1.29 -1.18 -1.93
N ALA A 61 -1.02 -2.07 -0.95
CA ALA A 61 -0.04 -3.15 -1.14
C ALA A 61 -0.47 -4.15 -2.22
N GLN A 62 -1.76 -4.51 -2.26
CA GLN A 62 -2.28 -5.41 -3.28
C GLN A 62 -2.11 -4.82 -4.68
N GLN A 63 -2.44 -3.54 -4.86
CA GLN A 63 -2.24 -2.86 -6.14
C GLN A 63 -0.75 -2.75 -6.51
N ALA A 64 0.12 -2.49 -5.54
CA ALA A 64 1.56 -2.43 -5.80
C ALA A 64 2.13 -3.79 -6.23
N LEU A 65 1.71 -4.89 -5.60
CA LEU A 65 2.11 -6.24 -5.99
C LEU A 65 1.67 -6.56 -7.42
N ASP A 66 0.43 -6.23 -7.79
CA ASP A 66 -0.07 -6.42 -9.15
C ASP A 66 0.73 -5.59 -10.18
N THR A 67 1.02 -4.33 -9.87
CA THR A 67 1.86 -3.46 -10.72
C THR A 67 3.28 -4.03 -10.88
N LEU A 68 3.89 -4.52 -9.80
CA LEU A 68 5.23 -5.13 -9.83
C LEU A 68 5.23 -6.40 -10.67
N GLN A 69 4.22 -7.26 -10.54
CA GLN A 69 4.07 -8.49 -11.33
C GLN A 69 3.83 -8.22 -12.82
N ARG A 70 3.18 -7.10 -13.17
CA ARG A 70 3.00 -6.69 -14.56
C ARG A 70 4.26 -6.10 -15.19
N THR A 71 5.18 -5.59 -14.38
CA THR A 71 6.39 -4.89 -14.84
C THR A 71 7.63 -5.80 -14.85
N SER A 72 7.55 -6.99 -14.25
CA SER A 72 8.61 -8.04 -14.26
C SER A 72 8.49 -8.97 -15.46
#